data_AF-A0A7T3ETW6-F1
#
_entry.id   AF-A0A7T3ETW6-F1
#
_cell.length_a   1.000
_cell.length_b   1.000
_cell.length_c   1.000
_cell.angle_alpha   90.00
_cell.angle_beta   90.00
_cell.angle_gamma   90.00
#
_symmetry.space_group_name_H-M   'P 1'
#
loop_
_entity.id
_entity.type
_entity.pdbx_description
1 polymer ?
#
loop_
_entity_poly.entity_id
_entity_poly.type
_entity_poly.pdbx_seq_one_letter_code
_entity_poly.pdbx_strand_id
1 'polypeptide(L)' 'MKDNWCKPLKFRGKLISGGAARNVRISQSGGMEEILQAVAREAAENAFNRANEIQKEKPRKLRMVK' A
#
# COMPACT_ATOMS: atom_id res chain seq x y z
N MET A 1 6.47 -22.87 -1.02
CA MET A 1 5.62 -21.66 -1.00
C MET A 1 6.50 -20.46 -1.40
N LYS A 2 6.21 -19.73 -2.49
CA LYS A 2 7.07 -18.65 -3.05
C LYS A 2 6.88 -17.28 -2.38
N ASP A 3 6.00 -17.22 -1.40
CA ASP A 3 5.70 -16.02 -0.62
C ASP A 3 6.92 -15.53 0.18
N ASN A 4 7.34 -14.28 -0.07
CA ASN A 4 8.42 -13.60 0.65
C ASN A 4 8.17 -13.49 2.16
N TRP A 5 6.92 -13.42 2.58
CA TRP A 5 6.51 -13.36 3.99
C TRP A 5 6.75 -14.68 4.73
N CYS A 6 6.68 -15.82 4.03
CA CYS A 6 6.93 -17.13 4.63
C CYS A 6 8.40 -17.57 4.55
N LYS A 7 9.27 -16.78 3.91
CA LYS A 7 10.69 -17.12 3.78
C LYS A 7 11.36 -17.23 5.16
N PRO A 8 12.30 -18.18 5.35
CA PRO A 8 13.05 -18.29 6.58
C PRO A 8 13.65 -16.96 7.05
N LEU A 9 13.59 -16.71 8.34
CA LEU A 9 14.04 -15.48 8.99
C LEU A 9 14.75 -15.84 10.28
N LYS A 10 15.92 -15.23 10.53
CA LYS A 10 16.59 -15.35 11.82
C LYS A 10 15.97 -14.35 12.79
N PHE A 11 15.31 -14.84 13.84
CA PHE A 11 14.63 -14.03 14.84
C PHE A 11 15.01 -14.51 16.24
N ARG A 12 15.55 -13.60 17.08
CA ARG A 12 16.01 -13.88 18.44
C ARG A 12 16.92 -15.11 18.53
N GLY A 13 17.89 -15.20 17.61
CA GLY A 13 18.86 -16.31 17.56
C GLY A 13 18.33 -17.62 16.97
N LYS A 14 17.03 -17.74 16.69
CA LYS A 14 16.43 -18.93 16.07
C LYS A 14 16.08 -18.69 14.62
N LEU A 15 16.18 -19.72 13.78
CA LEU A 15 15.67 -19.69 12.42
C LEU A 15 14.19 -20.10 12.43
N ILE A 16 13.31 -19.21 12.00
CA ILE A 16 11.86 -19.44 11.90
C ILE A 16 11.42 -19.38 10.44
N SER A 17 10.34 -20.07 10.06
CA SER A 17 9.82 -20.12 8.69
C SER A 17 8.30 -20.20 8.66
N GLY A 18 7.70 -20.08 7.47
CA GLY A 18 6.26 -20.20 7.29
C GLY A 18 5.46 -19.11 8.02
N GLY A 19 4.37 -19.50 8.69
CA GLY A 19 3.48 -18.58 9.40
C GLY A 19 4.17 -17.79 10.52
N ALA A 20 5.13 -18.39 11.22
CA ALA A 20 5.89 -17.69 12.26
C ALA A 20 6.71 -16.52 11.68
N ALA A 21 7.36 -16.75 10.53
CA ALA A 21 8.13 -15.71 9.85
C ALA A 21 7.22 -14.60 9.29
N ARG A 22 6.00 -14.95 8.85
CA ARG A 22 4.99 -13.96 8.44
C ARG A 22 4.57 -13.08 9.61
N ASN A 23 4.23 -13.66 10.76
CA ASN A 23 3.78 -12.91 11.93
C ASN A 23 4.87 -11.96 12.46
N VAL A 24 6.14 -12.41 12.44
CA VAL A 24 7.25 -11.52 12.82
C VAL A 24 7.36 -10.34 11.86
N ARG A 25 7.25 -10.56 10.54
CA ARG A 25 7.28 -9.46 9.56
C ARG A 25 6.12 -8.49 9.74
N ILE A 26 4.89 -9.01 9.93
CA ILE A 26 3.71 -8.18 10.22
C ILE A 26 3.98 -7.32 11.46
N SER A 27 4.48 -7.94 12.53
CA SER A 27 4.81 -7.21 13.76
C SER A 27 5.92 -6.19 13.58
N GLN A 28 6.93 -6.45 12.75
CA GLN A 28 8.00 -5.50 12.43
C GLN A 28 7.51 -4.29 11.62
N SER A 29 6.43 -4.45 10.86
CA SER A 29 5.77 -3.37 10.12
C SER A 29 4.79 -2.54 10.96
N GLY A 30 4.82 -2.63 12.29
CA GLY A 30 3.86 -1.94 13.17
C GLY A 30 2.55 -2.70 13.39
N GLY A 31 2.40 -3.88 12.78
CA GLY A 31 1.21 -4.72 12.87
C GLY A 31 0.35 -4.66 11.60
N MET A 32 -0.72 -5.46 11.59
CA MET A 32 -1.62 -5.54 10.43
C MET A 32 -2.37 -4.23 10.19
N GLU A 33 -2.75 -3.54 11.27
CA GLU A 33 -3.48 -2.27 11.20
C GLU A 33 -2.68 -1.19 10.48
N GLU A 34 -1.39 -1.07 10.77
CA GLU A 34 -0.53 -0.07 10.15
C GLU A 34 -0.30 -0.36 8.66
N ILE A 35 -0.16 -1.64 8.29
CA ILE A 35 -0.14 -2.07 6.89
C ILE A 35 -1.44 -1.68 6.18
N LEU A 36 -2.59 -1.92 6.80
CA LEU A 36 -3.90 -1.58 6.22
C LEU A 36 -4.05 -0.07 6.02
N GLN A 37 -3.67 0.72 7.02
CA GLN A 37 -3.73 2.18 6.95
C GLN A 37 -2.83 2.75 5.85
N ALA A 38 -1.60 2.24 5.73
CA ALA A 38 -0.67 2.64 4.67
C ALA A 38 -1.26 2.36 3.29
N VAL A 39 -1.74 1.14 3.05
CA VAL A 39 -2.34 0.74 1.77
C VAL A 39 -3.61 1.55 1.47
N ALA A 40 -4.46 1.78 2.46
CA ALA A 40 -5.68 2.57 2.29
C ALA A 40 -5.36 4.02 1.90
N ARG A 41 -4.33 4.61 2.53
CA ARG A 41 -3.86 5.95 2.20
C ARG A 41 -3.31 6.04 0.78
N GLU A 42 -2.43 5.12 0.39
CA GLU A 42 -1.88 5.07 -0.96
C GLU A 42 -3.00 4.91 -2.02
N ALA A 43 -3.98 4.06 -1.74
CA ALA A 43 -5.13 3.88 -2.63
C ALA A 43 -5.96 5.16 -2.77
N ALA A 44 -6.22 5.86 -1.65
CA ALA A 44 -6.95 7.11 -1.65
C ALA A 44 -6.21 8.23 -2.40
N GLU A 45 -4.90 8.38 -2.18
CA GLU A 45 -4.05 9.35 -2.87
C GLU A 45 -4.02 9.07 -4.39
N ASN A 46 -3.87 7.80 -4.78
CA ASN A 46 -3.92 7.40 -6.19
C ASN A 46 -5.29 7.71 -6.84
N ALA A 47 -6.39 7.45 -6.14
CA ALA A 47 -7.73 7.77 -6.62
C ALA A 47 -7.93 9.29 -6.80
N PHE A 48 -7.46 10.07 -5.83
CA PHE A 48 -7.52 11.53 -5.90
C PHE A 48 -6.69 12.10 -7.07
N ASN A 49 -5.48 11.59 -7.27
CA ASN A 49 -4.61 12.02 -8.37
C ASN A 49 -5.24 11.72 -9.74
N ARG A 50 -5.80 10.51 -9.93
CA ARG A 50 -6.52 10.14 -11.16
C ARG A 50 -7.72 11.05 -11.41
N ALA A 51 -8.49 11.39 -10.38
CA ALA A 51 -9.62 12.30 -10.52
C ALA A 51 -9.17 13.70 -10.99
N ASN A 52 -8.07 14.20 -10.46
CA ASN A 52 -7.49 15.49 -10.88
C ASN A 52 -6.96 15.47 -12.32
N GLU A 53 -6.34 14.37 -12.75
CA GLU A 53 -5.88 14.19 -14.14
C GLU A 53 -7.06 14.25 -15.11
N ILE A 54 -8.15 13.50 -14.84
CA ILE A 54 -9.37 13.50 -15.65
C ILE A 54 -9.98 14.91 -15.73
N GLN A 55 -9.96 15.67 -14.63
CA GLN A 55 -10.46 17.04 -14.63
C GLN A 55 -9.62 17.98 -15.49
N LYS A 56 -8.29 17.83 -15.47
CA LYS A 56 -7.37 18.64 -16.30
C LYS A 56 -7.55 18.34 -17.79
N GLU A 57 -7.82 17.09 -18.14
CA GLU A 57 -8.04 16.66 -19.53
C GLU A 57 -9.36 17.15 -20.14
N LYS A 58 -10.36 17.52 -19.32
CA LYS A 58 -11.55 18.20 -19.84
C LYS A 58 -11.17 19.63 -20.23
N PRO A 59 -11.15 20.00 -21.53
CA PRO A 59 -10.91 21.38 -21.91
C PRO A 59 -11.98 22.23 -21.24
N ARG A 60 -11.56 23.22 -20.45
CA ARG A 60 -12.45 24.31 -20.02
C ARG A 60 -12.99 24.92 -21.31
N LYS A 61 -14.19 24.53 -21.73
CA LYS A 61 -14.97 25.27 -22.73
C LYS A 61 -15.29 26.62 -22.10
N LEU A 62 -14.33 27.54 -22.16
CA LEU A 62 -14.57 28.95 -21.91
C LEU A 62 -15.54 29.39 -22.99
N ARG A 63 -16.82 29.46 -22.63
CA ARG A 63 -17.84 30.06 -23.47
C ARG A 63 -17.59 31.56 -23.39
N MET A 64 -16.98 32.13 -24.43
CA MET A 64 -16.97 33.58 -24.60
C MET A 64 -18.43 34.04 -24.66
N VAL A 65 -18.85 34.77 -23.63
CA VAL A 65 -20.09 35.52 -23.64
C VAL A 65 -19.81 36.77 -24.49
N LYS A 66 -20.49 36.89 -25.63
CA LYS A 66 -20.49 38.11 -26.44
C LYS A 66 -21.47 39.11 -25.84
#